data_AF-A0A7V9AL44-F1
#
_entry.id   AF-A0A7V9AL44-F1
#
_cell.length_a   1.000
_cell.length_b   1.000
_cell.length_c   1.000
_cell.angle_alpha   90.00
_cell.angle_beta   90.00
_cell.angle_gamma   90.00
#
_symmetry.space_group_name_H-M   'P 1'
#
loop_
_entity.id
_entity.type
_entity.pdbx_description
1 polymer ?
#
loop_
_entity_poly.entity_id
_entity_poly.type
_entity_poly.pdbx_seq_one_letter_code
_entity_poly.pdbx_strand_id
1 'polypeptide(L)'
;MPGPDARPVPSWTPRPQGGNIDCKELVAGSTLFLPITHEGGLFSAGDGHARQGDGEVSGTAIECPIDSGLLTFGLRDDLALTTPIARIADAWLTFGFHEDLDEAVILALDAMLDLMGREHGLNRSQALALSSVAVDLRITQIVNGVRGVHAVLRDDAVQWA
;
A
#
# COMPACT_ATOMS: atom_id res chain seq x y z
N MET A 1 -2.43 17.10 -15.50
CA MET A 1 -1.04 17.57 -15.30
C MET A 1 -1.04 18.57 -14.16
N PRO A 2 -0.02 18.59 -13.28
CA PRO A 2 0.11 19.64 -12.28
C PRO A 2 0.00 21.01 -12.95
N GLY A 3 -0.63 21.98 -12.30
CA GLY A 3 -0.70 23.35 -12.81
C GLY A 3 0.71 23.93 -13.01
N PRO A 4 0.87 25.00 -13.81
CA PRO A 4 2.18 25.56 -14.16
C PRO A 4 3.05 25.96 -12.95
N ASP A 5 2.45 26.16 -11.77
CA ASP A 5 3.14 26.54 -10.53
C ASP A 5 3.33 25.37 -9.54
N ALA A 6 2.86 24.17 -9.89
CA ALA A 6 3.03 23.00 -9.04
C ALA A 6 4.47 22.51 -9.12
N ARG A 7 5.18 22.54 -7.98
CA ARG A 7 6.53 22.00 -7.89
C ARG A 7 6.52 20.51 -8.26
N PRO A 8 7.42 20.05 -9.15
CA PRO A 8 7.59 18.63 -9.41
C PRO A 8 7.83 17.88 -8.11
N VAL A 9 7.06 16.82 -7.92
CA VAL A 9 7.16 15.97 -6.75
C VAL A 9 8.18 14.87 -7.07
N PRO A 10 9.21 14.66 -6.24
CA PRO A 10 10.18 13.60 -6.48
C PRO A 10 9.49 12.23 -6.48
N SER A 11 9.87 11.37 -7.43
CA SER A 11 9.31 10.02 -7.59
C SER A 11 9.77 9.04 -6.51
N TRP A 12 10.93 9.28 -5.89
CA TRP A 12 11.57 8.37 -4.93
C TRP A 12 10.94 8.36 -3.53
N THR A 13 9.99 9.24 -3.22
CA THR A 13 9.35 9.30 -1.90
C THR A 13 7.94 8.69 -1.97
N PRO A 14 7.58 7.70 -1.13
CA PRO A 14 6.20 7.22 -1.02
C PRO A 14 5.29 8.29 -0.42
N ARG A 15 4.01 8.20 -0.75
CA ARG A 15 2.96 9.15 -0.38
C ARG A 15 1.64 8.43 -0.16
N PRO A 16 0.66 9.06 0.50
CA PRO A 16 -0.69 8.51 0.61
C PRO A 16 -1.36 8.23 -0.74
N GLN A 17 -0.91 8.87 -1.82
CA GLN A 17 -1.40 8.65 -3.19
C GLN A 17 -0.60 7.60 -3.98
N GLY A 18 0.36 6.91 -3.37
CA GLY A 18 1.28 5.98 -4.03
C GLY A 18 2.72 6.52 -4.07
N GLY A 19 3.37 6.51 -5.23
CA GLY A 19 4.80 6.87 -5.37
C GLY A 19 5.72 5.66 -5.17
N ASN A 20 6.89 5.86 -4.54
CA ASN A 20 7.89 4.81 -4.31
C ASN A 20 7.50 3.87 -3.16
N ILE A 21 6.47 3.05 -3.39
CA ILE A 21 5.88 2.16 -2.37
C ILE A 21 6.88 1.08 -1.95
N ASP A 22 7.57 0.46 -2.92
CA ASP A 22 8.55 -0.62 -2.76
C ASP A 22 8.03 -1.78 -1.91
N CYS A 23 6.87 -2.30 -2.28
CA CYS A 23 6.28 -3.46 -1.63
C CYS A 23 6.41 -4.68 -2.54
N LYS A 24 7.25 -5.64 -2.11
CA LYS A 24 7.52 -6.88 -2.87
C LYS A 24 6.29 -7.74 -3.17
N GLU A 25 5.17 -7.52 -2.47
CA GLU A 25 3.90 -8.24 -2.66
C GLU A 25 3.07 -7.64 -3.82
N LEU A 26 3.42 -6.46 -4.33
CA LEU A 26 2.79 -5.84 -5.50
C LEU A 26 3.36 -6.43 -6.78
N VAL A 27 2.85 -7.60 -7.15
CA VAL A 27 3.27 -8.37 -8.32
C VAL A 27 2.14 -8.52 -9.34
N ALA A 28 2.41 -9.19 -10.46
CA ALA A 28 1.38 -9.53 -11.44
C ALA A 28 0.23 -10.31 -10.77
N GLY A 29 -1.01 -9.86 -10.99
CA GLY A 29 -2.22 -10.39 -10.35
C GLY A 29 -2.69 -9.60 -9.13
N SER A 30 -1.85 -8.73 -8.56
CA SER A 30 -2.27 -7.82 -7.49
C SER A 30 -3.15 -6.68 -8.02
N THR A 31 -4.12 -6.26 -7.23
CA THR A 31 -4.93 -5.05 -7.48
C THR A 31 -4.56 -3.99 -6.45
N LEU A 32 -4.04 -2.85 -6.89
CA LEU A 32 -3.71 -1.71 -6.04
C LEU A 32 -4.83 -0.66 -6.14
N PHE A 33 -5.38 -0.25 -5.00
CA PHE A 33 -6.37 0.80 -4.91
C PHE A 33 -5.69 2.07 -4.39
N LEU A 34 -5.79 3.16 -5.14
CA LEU A 34 -5.12 4.43 -4.87
C LEU A 34 -6.14 5.55 -4.62
N PRO A 35 -5.92 6.43 -3.62
CA PRO A 35 -6.67 7.67 -3.50
C PRO A 35 -6.50 8.56 -4.73
N ILE A 36 -7.60 9.00 -5.34
CA ILE A 36 -7.59 9.91 -6.49
C ILE A 36 -7.67 11.35 -5.97
N THR A 37 -6.55 12.08 -6.03
CA THR A 37 -6.47 13.47 -5.55
C THR A 37 -6.51 14.53 -6.65
N HIS A 38 -6.45 14.11 -7.91
CA HIS A 38 -6.43 14.98 -9.07
C HIS A 38 -7.36 14.44 -10.15
N GLU A 39 -7.94 15.35 -10.94
CA GLU A 39 -8.80 15.01 -12.06
C GLU A 39 -8.06 14.08 -13.06
N GLY A 40 -8.75 13.02 -13.49
CA GLY A 40 -8.21 12.01 -14.40
C GLY A 40 -7.21 11.03 -13.77
N GLY A 41 -6.97 11.09 -12.46
CA GLY A 41 -6.10 10.16 -11.72
C GLY A 41 -4.60 10.35 -11.97
N LEU A 42 -4.20 10.73 -13.19
CA LEU A 42 -2.81 11.02 -13.60
C LEU A 42 -1.83 9.92 -13.21
N PHE A 43 -2.24 8.66 -13.43
CA PHE A 43 -1.45 7.49 -13.05
C PHE A 43 -0.10 7.42 -13.78
N SER A 44 0.94 7.00 -13.06
CA SER A 44 2.24 6.63 -13.60
C SER A 44 2.82 5.49 -12.78
N ALA A 45 3.65 4.65 -13.42
CA ALA A 45 4.35 3.54 -12.77
C ALA A 45 5.73 3.34 -13.42
N GLY A 46 6.65 2.76 -12.66
CA GLY A 46 8.02 2.47 -13.04
C GLY A 46 8.70 1.65 -11.94
N ASP A 47 10.02 1.67 -11.92
CA ASP A 47 10.84 1.03 -10.87
C ASP A 47 10.64 -0.49 -10.74
N GLY A 48 10.95 -1.22 -11.81
CA GLY A 48 10.80 -2.66 -11.84
C GLY A 48 11.90 -3.36 -11.02
N HIS A 49 11.52 -4.25 -10.11
CA HIS A 49 12.47 -5.04 -9.33
C HIS A 49 12.39 -6.53 -9.67
N ALA A 50 13.52 -7.15 -10.00
CA ALA A 50 13.58 -8.60 -10.19
C ALA A 50 13.51 -9.34 -8.84
N ARG A 51 14.02 -8.71 -7.78
CA ARG A 51 13.90 -9.18 -6.40
C ARG A 51 14.11 -8.03 -5.42
N GLN A 52 13.24 -7.95 -4.43
CA GLN A 52 13.32 -7.03 -3.29
C GLN A 52 13.05 -7.78 -1.98
N GLY A 53 13.65 -7.32 -0.88
CA GLY A 53 13.33 -7.75 0.48
C GLY A 53 12.53 -6.69 1.24
N ASP A 54 11.89 -7.10 2.33
CA ASP A 54 11.24 -6.16 3.26
C ASP A 54 12.28 -5.20 3.83
N GLY A 55 12.00 -3.90 3.75
CA GLY A 55 12.87 -2.83 4.23
C GLY A 55 13.79 -2.23 3.17
N GLU A 56 14.05 -2.92 2.05
CA GLU A 56 14.95 -2.45 0.99
C GLU A 56 16.28 -1.88 1.57
N VAL A 57 16.87 -2.62 2.50
CA VAL A 57 17.82 -2.07 3.48
C VAL A 57 19.10 -1.46 2.90
N SER A 58 19.49 -1.85 1.67
CA SER A 58 20.64 -1.30 0.97
C SER A 58 20.35 -0.01 0.19
N GLY A 59 19.09 0.40 0.10
CA GLY A 59 18.66 1.54 -0.70
C GLY A 59 18.21 1.20 -2.13
N THR A 60 18.38 -0.05 -2.55
CA THR A 60 18.00 -0.53 -3.89
C THR A 60 17.62 -2.00 -3.83
N ALA A 61 16.84 -2.43 -4.83
CA ALA A 61 16.55 -3.83 -5.12
C ALA A 61 17.52 -4.39 -6.19
N ILE A 62 17.18 -5.55 -6.77
CA ILE A 62 17.71 -5.92 -8.08
C ILE A 62 16.91 -5.15 -9.13
N GLU A 63 17.35 -3.94 -9.46
CA GLU A 63 16.72 -3.07 -10.46
C GLU A 63 16.70 -3.73 -11.85
N CYS A 64 15.54 -3.71 -12.50
CA CYS A 64 15.37 -4.30 -13.82
C CYS A 64 14.36 -3.53 -14.70
N PRO A 65 14.58 -3.51 -16.02
CA PRO A 65 13.62 -2.92 -16.94
C PRO A 65 12.32 -3.74 -16.96
N ILE A 66 11.19 -3.04 -17.04
CA ILE A 66 9.89 -3.66 -17.30
C ILE A 66 9.71 -3.74 -18.81
N ASP A 67 9.90 -4.93 -19.38
CA ASP A 67 9.75 -5.14 -20.83
C ASP A 67 8.30 -4.97 -21.30
N SER A 68 7.34 -5.44 -20.50
CA SER A 68 5.91 -5.25 -20.73
C SER A 68 5.11 -5.46 -19.44
N GLY A 69 4.00 -4.73 -19.31
CA GLY A 69 3.04 -4.90 -18.22
C GLY A 69 1.65 -4.51 -18.69
N LEU A 70 0.66 -5.34 -18.41
CA LEU A 70 -0.75 -5.02 -18.68
C LEU A 70 -1.37 -4.47 -17.40
N LEU A 71 -1.76 -3.20 -17.44
CA LEU A 71 -2.50 -2.54 -16.37
C LEU A 71 -3.95 -2.35 -16.79
N THR A 72 -4.88 -2.75 -15.94
CA THR A 72 -6.32 -2.51 -16.12
C THR A 72 -6.78 -1.52 -15.06
N PHE A 73 -7.54 -0.50 -15.48
CA PHE A 73 -8.02 0.54 -14.60
C PHE A 73 -9.53 0.41 -14.39
N GLY A 74 -9.95 0.55 -13.14
CA GLY A 74 -11.34 0.67 -12.74
C GLY A 74 -11.51 1.86 -11.81
N LEU A 75 -12.66 2.52 -11.89
CA LEU A 75 -13.03 3.59 -10.96
C LEU A 75 -13.98 3.03 -9.90
N ARG A 76 -13.75 3.38 -8.64
CA ARG A 76 -14.63 3.05 -7.51
C ARG A 76 -14.93 4.30 -6.71
N ASP A 77 -16.21 4.58 -6.52
CA ASP A 77 -16.75 5.72 -5.78
C ASP A 77 -17.19 5.35 -4.36
N ASP A 78 -17.19 4.05 -4.03
CA ASP A 78 -17.56 3.50 -2.74
C ASP A 78 -16.35 3.25 -1.81
N LEU A 79 -15.15 3.65 -2.24
CA LEU A 79 -13.91 3.56 -1.44
C LEU A 79 -13.43 4.94 -1.00
N ALA A 80 -13.60 5.25 0.29
CA ALA A 80 -13.03 6.44 0.92
C ALA A 80 -11.60 6.14 1.43
N LEU A 81 -10.61 6.18 0.52
CA LEU A 81 -9.21 5.86 0.85
C LEU A 81 -8.40 7.11 1.21
N THR A 82 -7.68 7.04 2.32
CA THR A 82 -6.67 8.05 2.72
C THR A 82 -5.25 7.60 2.37
N THR A 83 -4.98 6.29 2.42
CA THR A 83 -3.74 5.63 1.98
C THR A 83 -4.05 4.51 0.99
N PRO A 84 -3.04 3.97 0.27
CA PRO A 84 -3.26 2.84 -0.61
C PRO A 84 -3.71 1.60 0.18
N ILE A 85 -4.46 0.73 -0.50
CA ILE A 85 -4.69 -0.66 -0.08
C ILE A 85 -4.46 -1.56 -1.28
N ALA A 86 -4.11 -2.83 -1.06
CA ALA A 86 -3.95 -3.79 -2.15
C ALA A 86 -4.65 -5.10 -1.84
N ARG A 87 -5.22 -5.69 -2.90
CA ARG A 87 -5.69 -7.06 -2.90
C ARG A 87 -4.65 -7.91 -3.62
N ILE A 88 -4.04 -8.86 -2.92
CA ILE A 88 -3.16 -9.86 -3.51
C ILE A 88 -3.89 -11.21 -3.59
N ALA A 89 -3.20 -12.27 -4.03
CA ALA A 89 -3.82 -13.56 -4.30
C ALA A 89 -4.59 -14.15 -3.08
N ASP A 90 -4.03 -14.00 -1.88
CA ASP A 90 -4.48 -14.67 -0.66
C ASP A 90 -4.60 -13.72 0.56
N ALA A 91 -4.49 -12.41 0.34
CA ALA A 91 -4.52 -11.43 1.40
C ALA A 91 -4.97 -10.04 0.95
N TRP A 92 -5.40 -9.28 1.94
CA TRP A 92 -5.49 -7.83 1.88
C TRP A 92 -4.26 -7.18 2.50
N LEU A 93 -3.81 -6.09 1.88
CA LEU A 93 -2.74 -5.23 2.36
C LEU A 93 -3.25 -3.81 2.59
N THR A 94 -2.83 -3.18 3.68
CA THR A 94 -2.99 -1.74 3.91
C THR A 94 -1.64 -1.09 4.18
N PHE A 95 -1.50 0.18 3.84
CA PHE A 95 -0.21 0.87 3.87
C PHE A 95 -0.21 2.09 4.79
N GLY A 96 0.90 2.28 5.48
CA GLY A 96 1.24 3.49 6.22
C GLY A 96 2.59 4.03 5.76
N PHE A 97 2.65 5.34 5.53
CA PHE A 97 3.87 6.04 5.10
C PHE A 97 4.11 7.25 5.97
N HIS A 98 5.26 7.29 6.64
CA HIS A 98 5.64 8.40 7.51
C HIS A 98 7.16 8.47 7.70
N GLU A 99 7.71 9.64 8.05
CA GLU A 99 9.15 9.83 8.33
C GLU A 99 9.60 9.02 9.56
N ASP A 100 8.69 8.87 10.52
CA ASP A 100 8.78 8.00 11.69
C ASP A 100 8.13 6.64 11.40
N LEU A 101 8.84 5.55 11.71
CA LEU A 101 8.37 4.19 11.44
C LEU A 101 7.21 3.80 12.36
N ASP A 102 7.19 4.27 13.60
CA ASP A 102 6.13 3.94 14.57
C ASP A 102 4.80 4.58 14.13
N GLU A 103 4.85 5.81 13.61
CA GLU A 103 3.68 6.46 13.00
C GLU A 103 3.23 5.73 11.73
N ALA A 104 4.16 5.23 10.91
CA ALA A 104 3.82 4.41 9.75
C ALA A 104 3.12 3.11 10.15
N VAL A 105 3.52 2.48 11.26
CA VAL A 105 2.82 1.33 11.84
C VAL A 105 1.38 1.69 12.20
N ILE A 106 1.18 2.81 12.91
CA ILE A 106 -0.16 3.25 13.33
C ILE A 106 -1.05 3.49 12.11
N LEU A 107 -0.55 4.17 11.08
CA LEU A 107 -1.30 4.43 9.84
C LEU A 107 -1.68 3.15 9.10
N ALA A 108 -0.74 2.20 8.98
CA ALA A 108 -1.00 0.91 8.31
C ALA A 108 -2.07 0.11 9.07
N LEU A 109 -1.97 0.07 10.40
CA LEU A 109 -2.93 -0.62 11.26
C LEU A 109 -4.30 0.04 11.23
N ASP A 110 -4.36 1.37 11.32
CA ASP A 110 -5.62 2.12 11.27
C ASP A 110 -6.41 1.83 9.99
N ALA A 111 -5.73 1.89 8.84
CA ALA A 111 -6.30 1.52 7.56
C ALA A 111 -6.76 0.04 7.54
N MET A 112 -6.05 -0.86 8.21
CA MET A 112 -6.46 -2.27 8.33
C MET A 112 -7.73 -2.43 9.16
N LEU A 113 -7.88 -1.68 10.25
CA LEU A 113 -9.10 -1.72 11.07
C LEU A 113 -10.33 -1.27 10.28
N ASP A 114 -10.19 -0.20 9.50
CA ASP A 114 -11.26 0.29 8.62
C ASP A 114 -11.58 -0.74 7.52
N LEU A 115 -10.54 -1.38 6.96
CA LEU A 115 -10.70 -2.45 5.98
C LEU A 115 -11.45 -3.66 6.55
N MET A 116 -11.07 -4.11 7.76
CA MET A 116 -11.75 -5.20 8.46
C MET A 116 -13.22 -4.86 8.74
N GLY A 117 -13.52 -3.60 9.08
CA GLY A 117 -14.89 -3.13 9.23
C GLY A 117 -15.69 -3.20 7.92
N ARG A 118 -15.08 -2.80 6.80
CA ARG A 118 -15.70 -2.83 5.47
C ARG A 118 -15.95 -4.25 4.97
N GLU A 119 -14.93 -5.11 5.00
CA GLU A 119 -14.95 -6.44 4.39
C GLU A 119 -15.65 -7.49 5.27
N HIS A 120 -15.60 -7.32 6.59
CA HIS A 120 -16.11 -8.33 7.54
C HIS A 120 -17.18 -7.80 8.51
N GLY A 121 -17.60 -6.54 8.39
CA GLY A 121 -18.65 -5.96 9.24
C GLY A 121 -18.25 -5.79 10.71
N LEU A 122 -16.94 -5.81 11.01
CA LEU A 122 -16.43 -5.69 12.36
C LEU A 122 -16.48 -4.24 12.85
N ASN A 123 -16.88 -4.04 14.10
CA ASN A 123 -16.63 -2.75 14.72
C ASN A 123 -15.14 -2.60 15.08
N ARG A 124 -14.71 -1.37 15.31
CA ARG A 124 -13.29 -1.04 15.52
C ARG A 124 -12.64 -1.78 16.70
N SER A 125 -13.38 -2.00 17.79
CA SER A 125 -12.87 -2.75 18.95
C SER A 125 -12.70 -4.23 18.65
N GLN A 126 -13.62 -4.83 17.89
CA GLN A 126 -13.51 -6.22 17.43
C GLN A 126 -12.34 -6.38 16.45
N ALA A 127 -12.23 -5.48 15.47
CA ALA A 127 -11.12 -5.49 14.50
C ALA A 127 -9.77 -5.37 15.21
N LEU A 128 -9.65 -4.48 16.19
CA LEU A 128 -8.41 -4.31 16.96
C LEU A 128 -8.07 -5.57 17.77
N ALA A 129 -9.06 -6.15 18.46
CA ALA A 129 -8.85 -7.37 19.23
C ALA A 129 -8.39 -8.55 18.35
N LEU A 130 -8.95 -8.69 17.15
CA LEU A 130 -8.56 -9.72 16.18
C LEU A 130 -7.21 -9.44 15.52
N SER A 131 -6.87 -8.17 15.29
CA SER A 131 -5.62 -7.78 14.62
C SER A 131 -4.39 -8.36 15.30
N SER A 132 -4.40 -8.46 16.63
CA SER A 132 -3.29 -9.04 17.41
C SER A 132 -2.98 -10.52 17.09
N VAL A 133 -3.89 -11.24 16.44
CA VAL A 133 -3.72 -12.67 16.11
C VAL A 133 -3.88 -12.96 14.61
N ALA A 134 -4.45 -12.02 13.85
CA ALA A 134 -4.82 -12.21 12.44
C ALA A 134 -4.08 -11.27 11.47
N VAL A 135 -3.43 -10.21 11.97
CA VAL A 135 -2.76 -9.21 11.14
C VAL A 135 -1.25 -9.24 11.38
N ASP A 136 -0.48 -9.43 10.31
CA ASP A 136 0.97 -9.29 10.34
C ASP A 136 1.37 -7.88 9.91
N LEU A 137 2.26 -7.22 10.67
CA LEU A 137 2.88 -5.96 10.26
C LEU A 137 4.25 -6.25 9.63
N ARG A 138 4.51 -5.64 8.48
CA ARG A 138 5.76 -5.79 7.72
C ARG A 138 6.33 -4.43 7.36
N ILE A 139 7.64 -4.29 7.45
CA ILE A 139 8.34 -3.10 6.96
C ILE A 139 8.38 -3.19 5.43
N THR A 140 7.85 -2.18 4.76
CA THR A 140 7.85 -2.10 3.29
C THR A 140 9.23 -1.67 2.80
N GLN A 141 9.65 -0.45 3.16
CA GLN A 141 10.99 0.10 2.93
C GLN A 141 11.34 1.13 4.00
N ILE A 142 12.64 1.44 4.20
CA ILE A 142 13.11 2.45 5.17
C ILE A 142 14.09 3.49 4.61
N VAL A 143 14.28 3.54 3.30
CA VAL A 143 15.40 4.23 2.64
C VAL A 143 14.97 5.48 1.88
N ASN A 144 13.67 5.71 1.73
CA ASN A 144 13.10 6.77 0.88
C ASN A 144 12.77 8.08 1.60
N GLY A 145 13.41 8.35 2.74
CA GLY A 145 13.14 9.51 3.61
C GLY A 145 11.82 9.38 4.38
N VAL A 146 10.74 9.05 3.68
CA VAL A 146 9.49 8.52 4.24
C VAL A 146 9.58 7.01 4.24
N ARG A 147 9.33 6.40 5.40
CA ARG A 147 9.36 4.96 5.63
C ARG A 147 7.98 4.36 5.40
N GLY A 148 7.95 3.09 5.00
CA GLY A 148 6.71 2.36 4.74
C GLY A 148 6.54 1.15 5.64
N VAL A 149 5.31 0.95 6.11
CA VAL A 149 4.84 -0.29 6.74
C VAL A 149 3.59 -0.74 6.00
N HIS A 150 3.43 -2.05 5.81
CA HIS A 150 2.18 -2.63 5.36
C HIS A 150 1.67 -3.67 6.35
N ALA A 151 0.36 -3.64 6.59
CA ALA A 151 -0.32 -4.66 7.36
C ALA A 151 -0.91 -5.71 6.41
N VAL A 152 -0.85 -6.97 6.79
CA VAL A 152 -1.28 -8.12 5.99
C VAL A 152 -2.41 -8.84 6.73
N LEU A 153 -3.56 -8.98 6.09
CA LEU A 153 -4.68 -9.80 6.56
C LEU A 153 -4.92 -10.92 5.54
N ARG A 154 -4.60 -12.16 5.91
CA ARG A 154 -4.83 -13.32 5.05
C ARG A 154 -6.29 -13.71 5.04
N ASP A 155 -6.77 -14.24 3.92
CA ASP A 155 -8.18 -14.63 3.74
C ASP A 155 -8.63 -15.71 4.72
N ASP A 156 -7.71 -16.59 5.10
CA ASP A 156 -7.95 -17.69 6.02
C ASP A 156 -7.84 -17.27 7.49
N ALA A 157 -7.40 -16.04 7.79
CA ALA A 157 -7.19 -15.56 9.14
C ALA A 157 -8.51 -15.29 9.88
N VAL A 158 -9.58 -14.95 9.16
CA VAL A 158 -10.91 -14.66 9.74
C VAL A 158 -11.99 -15.40 8.95
N GLN A 159 -12.25 -16.65 9.33
CA GLN A 159 -13.33 -17.45 8.77
C GLN A 159 -14.48 -17.55 9.77
N TRP A 160 -15.66 -17.10 9.36
CA TRP A 160 -16.90 -17.32 10.11
C TRP A 160 -17.53 -18.63 9.60
N ALA A 161 -17.64 -19.61 10.50
CA ALA A 161 -18.31 -20.89 10.23
C ALA A 161 -19.83 -20.71 10.05
#